data_AF-A0A8I1Q0U9-F1
#
_entry.id   AF-A0A8I1Q0U9-F1
#
_cell.length_a   1.000
_cell.length_b   1.000
_cell.length_c   1.000
_cell.angle_alpha   90.00
_cell.angle_beta   90.00
_cell.angle_gamma   90.00
#
_symmetry.space_group_name_H-M   'P 1'
#
loop_
_entity.id
_entity.type
_entity.pdbx_description
1 polymer ?
#
loop_
_entity_poly.entity_id
_entity_poly.type
_entity_poly.pdbx_seq_one_letter_code
_entity_poly.pdbx_strand_id
1 'polypeptide(L)'
;MTTFVEADHPRGQAANAGQFREKVNDAPSGELTATVETLPICPRHGGEWGDDITCEGCVDDDGQMLPFEVDADGSPATPDLCARCDATATGTDGLCDRHTLRWGRLDIGEGSRTPWGPAQHVSNVGPGIIVASCAGHGGVKLSPERNREIPAALRNSSGWYEEDCEYHIPARYFPAEFAAQPHLRDHWTEETMREDSDRRIRDWYPDKWEKANGRELVKGESMTRDEQLWAREHENDFVTRYARTAATDPNLVRVGAKRESDGAEAEFLIPVDEYEARRDGDRGRAGRFAVDPSRHAQLPPKPAPVTMPEEPKEVRTATLPDIYEFQNAPLTPAARERVWGDLGKRWRLQDGRVLTLRDMIEQDGVYGVTGYEDNGRMKYSVELSTGGLATVTKATYDYLQTQGIADTRPAHIRASHDYQVASAKLFKETEGGDHRLWRDPKAKARAEKLSAEAERLKVIADAAWKAHNDRRDALIGSLEARAAAEEKSIEERERAAVVGGVTA
;
A
#
# COMPACT_ATOMS: atom_id res chain seq x y z
N MET A 1 -13.66 5.82 23.78
CA MET A 1 -14.38 4.54 23.54
C MET A 1 -15.60 4.88 22.69
N THR A 2 -15.46 4.71 21.39
CA THR A 2 -16.54 4.81 20.41
C THR A 2 -16.75 3.41 19.86
N THR A 3 -17.99 2.96 19.93
CA THR A 3 -18.48 1.66 19.49
C THR A 3 -18.26 1.48 17.99
N PHE A 4 -17.62 0.37 17.62
CA PHE A 4 -17.51 -0.12 16.26
C PHE A 4 -18.89 -0.68 15.84
N VAL A 5 -19.46 -0.15 14.74
CA VAL A 5 -20.69 -0.64 14.14
C VAL A 5 -20.31 -1.27 12.80
N GLU A 6 -20.54 -2.57 12.70
CA GLU A 6 -20.02 -3.49 11.67
C GLU A 6 -20.81 -3.44 10.34
N ALA A 7 -21.74 -2.48 10.17
CA ALA A 7 -22.71 -2.48 9.08
C ALA A 7 -22.36 -1.62 7.85
N ASP A 8 -21.27 -0.84 7.88
CA ASP A 8 -20.95 0.13 6.81
C ASP A 8 -19.64 -0.15 6.03
N HIS A 9 -19.12 -1.38 6.05
CA HIS A 9 -17.94 -1.71 5.22
C HIS A 9 -18.37 -2.16 3.81
N PRO A 10 -18.06 -1.40 2.74
CA PRO A 10 -18.23 -1.88 1.37
C PRO A 10 -17.26 -3.05 1.13
N ARG A 11 -17.76 -4.11 0.48
CA ARG A 11 -17.01 -5.32 0.13
C ARG A 11 -15.65 -4.97 -0.48
N GLY A 12 -14.62 -5.67 -0.01
CA GLY A 12 -13.21 -5.42 -0.32
C GLY A 12 -12.93 -5.27 -1.82
N GLN A 13 -12.40 -4.11 -2.17
CA GLN A 13 -11.52 -3.94 -3.31
C GLN A 13 -10.12 -3.70 -2.74
N ALA A 14 -9.20 -4.61 -3.03
CA ALA A 14 -7.80 -4.52 -2.63
C ALA A 14 -7.11 -3.37 -3.39
N ALA A 15 -7.20 -2.16 -2.85
CA ALA A 15 -6.35 -1.05 -3.24
C ALA A 15 -5.01 -1.18 -2.51
N ASN A 16 -4.12 -2.07 -2.98
CA ASN A 16 -2.68 -2.08 -2.63
C ASN A 16 -1.80 -2.88 -3.61
N ALA A 17 -2.21 -3.01 -4.88
CA ALA A 17 -1.33 -3.51 -5.93
C ALA A 17 -0.49 -2.32 -6.46
N GLY A 18 0.69 -2.08 -5.88
CA GLY A 18 1.59 -1.06 -6.44
C GLY A 18 2.68 -0.47 -5.53
N GLN A 19 3.20 -1.18 -4.52
CA GLN A 19 4.39 -0.70 -3.80
C GLN A 19 5.33 -1.84 -3.39
N PHE A 20 6.14 -2.32 -4.33
CA PHE A 20 7.45 -2.86 -3.99
C PHE A 20 8.51 -2.11 -4.80
N ARG A 21 9.28 -1.30 -4.09
CA ARG A 21 10.44 -0.55 -4.60
C ARG A 21 11.47 -1.51 -5.20
N GLU A 22 11.77 -1.35 -6.47
CA GLU A 22 13.03 -1.80 -7.05
C GLU A 22 14.17 -1.06 -6.33
N LYS A 23 15.09 -1.82 -5.70
CA LYS A 23 16.37 -1.26 -5.28
C LYS A 23 17.26 -1.20 -6.52
N VAL A 24 17.47 0.01 -7.04
CA VAL A 24 18.51 0.29 -8.02
C VAL A 24 19.84 0.29 -7.27
N ASN A 25 20.79 -0.56 -7.67
CA ASN A 25 22.16 -0.55 -7.16
C ASN A 25 22.98 0.45 -7.98
N ASP A 26 23.25 1.63 -7.42
CA ASP A 26 24.21 2.58 -7.97
C ASP A 26 25.64 2.19 -7.54
N ALA A 27 26.36 1.48 -8.41
CA ALA A 27 27.82 1.36 -8.34
C ALA A 27 28.43 2.12 -9.53
N PRO A 28 29.50 2.92 -9.34
CA PRO A 28 30.07 3.75 -10.39
C PRO A 28 30.77 2.90 -11.46
N SER A 29 30.51 3.24 -12.72
CA SER A 29 31.10 2.66 -13.92
C SER A 29 32.62 2.82 -13.94
N GLY A 30 33.34 1.72 -13.68
CA GLY A 30 34.76 1.56 -14.00
C GLY A 30 34.91 0.69 -15.23
N GLU A 31 35.54 1.23 -16.27
CA GLU A 31 35.82 0.58 -17.54
C GLU A 31 36.77 -0.63 -17.33
N LEU A 32 36.30 -1.84 -17.63
CA LEU A 32 37.15 -3.03 -17.76
C LEU A 32 37.12 -3.48 -19.22
N THR A 33 38.19 -3.14 -19.94
CA THR A 33 38.47 -3.67 -21.28
C THR A 33 38.93 -5.12 -21.15
N ALA A 34 38.10 -6.07 -21.58
CA ALA A 34 38.52 -7.45 -21.85
C ALA A 34 38.16 -7.81 -23.30
N THR A 35 39.15 -8.33 -24.02
CA THR A 35 39.06 -8.78 -25.41
C THR A 35 38.15 -10.00 -25.51
N VAL A 36 37.16 -9.94 -26.41
CA VAL A 36 36.20 -11.02 -26.68
C VAL A 36 36.89 -12.14 -27.45
N GLU A 37 37.22 -13.24 -26.78
CA GLU A 37 37.38 -14.54 -27.44
C GLU A 37 35.99 -15.18 -27.58
N THR A 38 35.65 -15.63 -28.79
CA THR A 38 34.37 -16.26 -29.09
C THR A 38 34.37 -17.69 -28.53
N LEU A 39 33.55 -17.94 -27.50
CA LEU A 39 33.33 -19.28 -26.96
C LEU A 39 32.17 -19.99 -27.70
N PRO A 40 32.26 -21.31 -27.95
CA PRO A 40 31.22 -22.05 -28.68
C PRO A 40 29.93 -22.19 -27.86
N ILE A 41 28.79 -22.00 -28.53
CA ILE A 41 27.43 -22.10 -27.97
C ILE A 41 27.01 -23.59 -27.87
N CYS A 42 26.37 -23.99 -26.76
CA CYS A 42 25.84 -25.35 -26.59
C CYS A 42 24.59 -25.59 -27.49
N PRO A 43 24.55 -26.63 -28.35
CA PRO A 43 23.42 -26.87 -29.26
C PRO A 43 22.08 -27.18 -28.57
N ARG A 44 22.09 -27.56 -27.28
CA ARG A 44 20.88 -27.91 -26.51
C ARG A 44 20.26 -26.72 -25.77
N HIS A 45 21.05 -25.70 -25.42
CA HIS A 45 20.62 -24.60 -24.55
C HIS A 45 20.93 -23.19 -25.07
N GLY A 46 21.61 -23.02 -26.21
CA GLY A 46 21.73 -21.72 -26.89
C GLY A 46 22.44 -20.59 -26.14
N GLY A 47 22.91 -20.81 -24.91
CA GLY A 47 23.61 -19.83 -24.08
C GLY A 47 25.15 -19.90 -24.18
N GLU A 48 25.80 -18.77 -23.92
CA GLU A 48 27.26 -18.64 -23.83
C GLU A 48 27.81 -19.42 -22.63
N TRP A 49 28.95 -20.09 -22.79
CA TRP A 49 29.62 -20.82 -21.71
C TRP A 49 30.20 -19.82 -20.69
N GLY A 50 29.51 -19.68 -19.56
CA GLY A 50 29.85 -18.74 -18.49
C GLY A 50 28.83 -18.72 -17.35
N ASP A 51 27.61 -19.21 -17.60
CA ASP A 51 26.68 -19.57 -16.53
C ASP A 51 27.11 -20.92 -15.93
N ASP A 52 27.76 -20.85 -14.78
CA ASP A 52 28.42 -21.94 -14.07
C ASP A 52 27.41 -22.96 -13.47
N ILE A 53 26.71 -23.69 -14.35
CA ILE A 53 26.16 -25.02 -14.09
C ILE A 53 26.89 -25.96 -15.04
N THR A 54 27.81 -26.75 -14.49
CA THR A 54 28.46 -27.83 -15.23
C THR A 54 27.39 -28.70 -15.90
N CYS A 55 27.63 -29.03 -17.17
CA CYS A 55 26.75 -29.74 -18.09
C CYS A 55 26.55 -31.23 -17.72
N GLU A 56 26.49 -31.55 -16.42
CA GLU A 56 26.48 -32.92 -15.87
C GLU A 56 25.15 -33.66 -16.12
N GLY A 57 24.08 -32.94 -16.48
CA GLY A 57 22.78 -33.56 -16.79
C GLY A 57 22.59 -34.03 -18.24
N CYS A 58 23.56 -33.78 -19.14
CA CYS A 58 23.43 -34.10 -20.57
C CYS A 58 24.29 -35.27 -21.04
N VAL A 59 25.15 -35.78 -20.16
CA VAL A 59 26.05 -36.90 -20.40
C VAL A 59 25.76 -38.02 -19.40
N ASP A 60 26.03 -39.26 -19.78
CA ASP A 60 26.02 -40.38 -18.84
C ASP A 60 27.26 -40.37 -17.91
N ASP A 61 27.32 -41.32 -16.99
CA ASP A 61 28.41 -41.44 -16.00
C ASP A 61 29.79 -41.68 -16.66
N ASP A 62 29.82 -42.02 -17.96
CA ASP A 62 31.04 -42.17 -18.77
C ASP A 62 31.35 -40.93 -19.63
N GLY A 63 30.55 -39.86 -19.51
CA GLY A 63 30.73 -38.59 -20.21
C GLY A 63 30.23 -38.57 -21.66
N GLN A 64 29.42 -39.57 -22.08
CA GLN A 64 28.82 -39.59 -23.41
C GLN A 64 27.43 -38.95 -23.44
N MET A 65 27.14 -38.17 -24.49
CA MET A 65 25.84 -37.51 -24.67
C MET A 65 24.73 -38.54 -24.84
N LEU A 66 23.68 -38.43 -24.02
CA LEU A 66 22.50 -39.31 -24.12
C LEU A 66 21.81 -39.13 -25.49
N PRO A 67 21.40 -40.22 -26.18
CA PRO A 67 20.84 -40.13 -27.53
C PRO A 67 19.46 -39.43 -27.56
N PHE A 68 19.26 -38.64 -28.61
CA PHE A 68 18.01 -37.93 -28.91
C PHE A 68 17.21 -38.77 -29.92
N GLU A 69 16.07 -39.34 -29.49
CA GLU A 69 15.14 -39.97 -30.43
C GLU A 69 14.07 -38.96 -30.89
N VAL A 70 13.81 -38.97 -32.19
CA VAL A 70 12.78 -38.17 -32.87
C VAL A 70 11.67 -39.10 -33.35
N ASP A 71 10.42 -38.64 -33.24
CA ASP A 71 9.30 -39.36 -33.84
C ASP A 71 9.35 -39.25 -35.38
N ALA A 72 8.58 -40.08 -36.08
CA ALA A 72 8.62 -40.18 -37.55
C ALA A 72 8.26 -38.88 -38.30
N ASP A 73 7.74 -37.87 -37.62
CA ASP A 73 7.42 -36.54 -38.16
C ASP A 73 8.48 -35.46 -37.87
N GLY A 74 9.58 -35.82 -37.18
CA GLY A 74 10.68 -34.91 -36.86
C GLY A 74 10.48 -34.07 -35.60
N SER A 75 9.42 -34.29 -34.83
CA SER A 75 9.25 -33.70 -33.49
C SER A 75 10.15 -34.41 -32.46
N PRO A 76 10.57 -33.73 -31.37
CA PRO A 76 11.21 -34.41 -30.25
C PRO A 76 10.24 -35.47 -29.73
N ALA A 77 10.65 -36.75 -29.72
CA ALA A 77 9.77 -37.80 -29.24
C ALA A 77 9.40 -37.49 -27.79
N THR A 78 8.11 -37.34 -27.48
CA THR A 78 7.67 -37.37 -26.09
C THR A 78 7.65 -38.83 -25.69
N PRO A 79 8.61 -39.31 -24.89
CA PRO A 79 8.59 -40.72 -24.56
C PRO A 79 7.41 -40.89 -23.60
N ASP A 80 6.39 -41.64 -24.03
CA ASP A 80 5.34 -42.12 -23.14
C ASP A 80 5.98 -43.17 -22.22
N LEU A 81 6.73 -42.66 -21.22
CA LEU A 81 7.53 -43.44 -20.29
C LEU A 81 6.68 -44.14 -19.22
N CYS A 82 5.35 -44.01 -19.29
CA CYS A 82 4.44 -44.63 -18.34
C CYS A 82 4.10 -46.09 -18.70
N ALA A 83 4.20 -46.48 -19.98
CA ALA A 83 3.71 -47.79 -20.44
C ALA A 83 4.59 -49.01 -20.07
N ARG A 84 5.71 -48.82 -19.35
CA ARG A 84 6.69 -49.91 -19.09
C ARG A 84 7.09 -50.16 -17.63
N CYS A 85 6.46 -49.52 -16.64
CA CYS A 85 6.85 -49.75 -15.24
C CYS A 85 5.77 -50.48 -14.43
N ASP A 86 6.12 -51.71 -14.03
CA ASP A 86 5.40 -52.52 -13.04
C ASP A 86 5.22 -51.75 -11.72
N ALA A 87 4.00 -51.82 -11.20
CA ALA A 87 3.44 -50.98 -10.14
C ALA A 87 3.93 -51.28 -8.70
N THR A 88 5.25 -51.37 -8.44
CA THR A 88 5.73 -51.82 -7.12
C THR A 88 6.70 -50.90 -6.36
N ALA A 89 7.11 -49.75 -6.90
CA ALA A 89 7.92 -48.78 -6.15
C ALA A 89 7.08 -47.61 -5.61
N THR A 90 6.19 -47.88 -4.66
CA THR A 90 5.51 -46.84 -3.88
C THR A 90 6.37 -46.47 -2.67
N GLY A 91 7.14 -45.38 -2.77
CA GLY A 91 7.51 -44.60 -1.58
C GLY A 91 6.23 -44.11 -0.88
N THR A 92 6.32 -43.77 0.41
CA THR A 92 5.20 -43.46 1.32
C THR A 92 4.25 -42.34 0.88
N ASP A 93 4.57 -41.69 -0.24
CA ASP A 93 3.93 -40.47 -0.74
C ASP A 93 3.30 -40.70 -2.13
N GLY A 94 3.39 -41.92 -2.70
CA GLY A 94 2.74 -42.28 -3.97
C GLY A 94 3.32 -41.63 -5.24
N LEU A 95 4.48 -40.98 -5.16
CA LEU A 95 5.15 -40.32 -6.29
C LEU A 95 6.35 -41.16 -6.76
N CYS A 96 6.52 -41.36 -8.08
CA CYS A 96 7.66 -42.14 -8.58
C CYS A 96 8.97 -41.33 -8.50
N ASP A 97 10.06 -41.99 -8.12
CA ASP A 97 11.38 -41.37 -7.90
C ASP A 97 11.87 -40.53 -9.10
N ARG A 98 11.47 -40.91 -10.33
CA ARG A 98 11.89 -40.23 -11.57
C ARG A 98 11.21 -38.88 -11.79
N HIS A 99 9.97 -38.68 -11.33
CA HIS A 99 9.31 -37.37 -11.41
C HIS A 99 9.91 -36.38 -10.39
N THR A 100 10.29 -36.87 -9.22
CA THR A 100 11.00 -36.08 -8.20
C THR A 100 12.39 -35.67 -8.67
N LEU A 101 13.09 -36.55 -9.41
CA LEU A 101 14.37 -36.22 -10.04
C LEU A 101 14.26 -35.15 -11.14
N ARG A 102 13.19 -35.18 -11.95
CA ARG A 102 12.96 -34.20 -13.02
C ARG A 102 12.54 -32.83 -12.48
N TRP A 103 11.57 -32.81 -11.56
CA TRP A 103 10.92 -31.58 -11.13
C TRP A 103 11.45 -31.03 -9.80
N GLY A 104 12.46 -31.67 -9.23
CA GLY A 104 13.03 -31.30 -7.94
C GLY A 104 12.08 -31.56 -6.78
N ARG A 105 12.62 -31.40 -5.56
CA ARG A 105 11.86 -31.52 -4.31
C ARG A 105 11.77 -30.15 -3.64
N LEU A 106 10.59 -29.83 -3.13
CA LEU A 106 10.37 -28.71 -2.23
C LEU A 106 10.27 -29.24 -0.81
N ASP A 107 11.08 -28.73 0.10
CA ASP A 107 11.01 -29.04 1.53
C ASP A 107 10.33 -27.88 2.27
N ILE A 108 9.00 -27.83 2.13
CA ILE A 108 8.14 -26.85 2.80
C ILE A 108 7.09 -27.63 3.58
N GLY A 109 7.09 -27.44 4.90
CA GLY A 109 6.07 -27.98 5.81
C GLY A 109 5.38 -26.88 6.61
N GLU A 110 4.39 -27.27 7.42
CA GLU A 110 3.76 -26.36 8.37
C GLU A 110 4.82 -25.72 9.30
N GLY A 111 4.66 -24.43 9.57
CA GLY A 111 5.63 -23.58 10.29
C GLY A 111 6.76 -23.01 9.42
N SER A 112 6.91 -23.45 8.17
CA SER A 112 7.93 -22.91 7.26
C SER A 112 7.68 -21.43 6.95
N ARG A 113 8.76 -20.67 6.76
CA ARG A 113 8.66 -19.25 6.41
C ARG A 113 8.23 -19.10 4.95
N THR A 114 7.11 -18.43 4.74
CA THR A 114 6.65 -17.98 3.42
C THR A 114 6.68 -16.45 3.36
N PRO A 115 6.48 -15.83 2.19
CA PRO A 115 6.34 -14.37 2.08
C PRO A 115 5.21 -13.79 2.96
N TRP A 116 4.18 -14.58 3.27
CA TRP A 116 3.00 -14.16 4.03
C TRP A 116 3.02 -14.58 5.51
N GLY A 117 4.15 -15.11 5.97
CA GLY A 117 4.33 -15.59 7.34
C GLY A 117 4.50 -17.11 7.43
N PRO A 118 4.41 -17.68 8.65
CA PRO A 118 4.53 -19.12 8.84
C PRO A 118 3.38 -19.87 8.17
N ALA A 119 3.71 -20.88 7.36
CA ALA A 119 2.72 -21.75 6.74
C ALA A 119 1.88 -22.45 7.82
N GLN A 120 0.56 -22.35 7.75
CA GLN A 120 -0.37 -23.06 8.63
C GLN A 120 -0.83 -24.37 8.01
N HIS A 121 -0.98 -24.39 6.69
CA HIS A 121 -1.35 -25.58 5.93
C HIS A 121 -0.50 -25.67 4.67
N VAL A 122 -0.07 -26.88 4.33
CA VAL A 122 0.72 -27.16 3.15
C VAL A 122 0.11 -28.34 2.40
N SER A 123 -0.19 -28.14 1.11
CA SER A 123 -0.70 -29.17 0.21
C SER A 123 0.31 -29.44 -0.90
N ASN A 124 0.64 -30.71 -1.12
CA ASN A 124 1.46 -31.12 -2.26
C ASN A 124 0.55 -31.31 -3.47
N VAL A 125 0.70 -30.43 -4.46
CA VAL A 125 -0.08 -30.48 -5.71
C VAL A 125 0.53 -31.47 -6.69
N GLY A 126 1.86 -31.58 -6.67
CA GLY A 126 2.62 -32.54 -7.44
C GLY A 126 4.12 -32.33 -7.26
N PRO A 127 4.96 -33.16 -7.90
CA PRO A 127 6.41 -33.02 -7.87
C PRO A 127 6.85 -31.60 -8.24
N GLY A 128 7.51 -30.93 -7.29
CA GLY A 128 7.99 -29.55 -7.42
C GLY A 128 6.93 -28.45 -7.30
N ILE A 129 5.69 -28.76 -6.85
CA ILE A 129 4.59 -27.80 -6.71
C ILE A 129 3.91 -27.95 -5.34
N ILE A 130 3.95 -26.89 -4.54
CA ILE A 130 3.32 -26.84 -3.22
C ILE A 130 2.37 -25.65 -3.14
N VAL A 131 1.20 -25.83 -2.55
CA VAL A 131 0.34 -24.73 -2.09
C VAL A 131 0.53 -24.57 -0.59
N ALA A 132 0.84 -23.36 -0.14
CA ALA A 132 0.96 -23.01 1.27
C ALA A 132 -0.07 -21.94 1.63
N SER A 133 -0.81 -22.16 2.71
CA SER A 133 -1.75 -21.20 3.29
C SER A 133 -1.24 -20.76 4.67
N CYS A 134 -1.41 -19.48 4.96
CA CYS A 134 -0.99 -18.74 6.16
C CYS A 134 -2.20 -18.01 6.76
N ALA A 135 -1.98 -17.25 7.84
CA ALA A 135 -3.06 -16.54 8.53
C ALA A 135 -3.68 -15.46 7.63
N GLY A 136 -4.77 -15.83 6.95
CA GLY A 136 -5.54 -14.97 6.05
C GLY A 136 -4.93 -14.77 4.66
N HIS A 137 -3.89 -15.53 4.27
CA HIS A 137 -3.30 -15.43 2.93
C HIS A 137 -2.56 -16.73 2.50
N GLY A 138 -1.87 -16.76 1.35
CA GLY A 138 -1.20 -17.95 0.84
C GLY A 138 -0.69 -17.82 -0.60
N GLY A 139 -0.23 -18.95 -1.14
CA GLY A 139 0.23 -19.03 -2.53
C GLY A 139 0.86 -20.36 -2.93
N VAL A 140 1.36 -20.42 -4.16
CA VAL A 140 2.04 -21.56 -4.76
C VAL A 140 3.55 -21.37 -4.69
N LYS A 141 4.28 -22.41 -4.27
CA LYS A 141 5.72 -22.52 -4.48
C LYS A 141 6.00 -23.50 -5.62
N LEU A 142 6.80 -23.03 -6.58
CA LEU A 142 7.46 -23.88 -7.57
C LEU A 142 8.91 -24.16 -7.19
N SER A 143 9.37 -25.38 -7.48
CA SER A 143 10.79 -25.70 -7.55
C SER A 143 11.48 -24.87 -8.65
N PRO A 144 12.80 -24.67 -8.58
CA PRO A 144 13.53 -23.99 -9.66
C PRO A 144 13.27 -24.61 -11.04
N GLU A 145 13.14 -25.93 -11.12
CA GLU A 145 12.90 -26.70 -12.36
C GLU A 145 11.54 -26.35 -12.95
N ARG A 146 10.47 -26.43 -12.14
CA ARG A 146 9.12 -26.03 -12.57
C ARG A 146 9.07 -24.54 -12.92
N ASN A 147 9.73 -23.70 -12.14
CA ASN A 147 9.69 -22.26 -12.33
C ASN A 147 10.34 -21.83 -13.66
N ARG A 148 11.33 -22.59 -14.17
CA ARG A 148 11.97 -22.34 -15.47
C ARG A 148 11.03 -22.57 -16.66
N GLU A 149 10.02 -23.44 -16.54
CA GLU A 149 9.03 -23.67 -17.59
C GLU A 149 8.06 -22.49 -17.77
N ILE A 150 7.91 -21.64 -16.75
CA ILE A 150 7.14 -20.41 -16.85
C ILE A 150 7.91 -19.41 -17.73
N PRO A 151 7.31 -18.79 -18.77
CA PRO A 151 7.96 -17.77 -19.57
C PRO A 151 8.47 -16.61 -18.73
N ALA A 152 9.64 -16.06 -19.11
CA ALA A 152 10.35 -15.08 -18.31
C ALA A 152 9.51 -13.84 -17.93
N ALA A 153 8.56 -13.43 -18.77
CA ALA A 153 7.68 -12.28 -18.49
C ALA A 153 6.66 -12.54 -17.36
N LEU A 154 6.27 -13.80 -17.13
CA LEU A 154 5.31 -14.21 -16.09
C LEU A 154 6.01 -14.85 -14.87
N ARG A 155 7.29 -15.16 -14.98
CA ARG A 155 8.04 -15.89 -13.96
C ARG A 155 8.34 -15.03 -12.74
N ASN A 156 7.92 -15.48 -11.56
CA ASN A 156 8.38 -14.89 -10.30
C ASN A 156 9.76 -15.47 -9.94
N SER A 157 10.78 -14.63 -9.76
CA SER A 157 12.16 -15.07 -9.51
C SER A 157 12.33 -15.83 -8.19
N SER A 158 11.48 -15.57 -7.20
CA SER A 158 11.46 -16.31 -5.94
C SER A 158 10.83 -17.70 -6.08
N GLY A 159 10.09 -17.93 -7.17
CA GLY A 159 9.24 -19.11 -7.40
C GLY A 159 8.01 -19.18 -6.50
N TRP A 160 7.76 -18.17 -5.66
CA TRP A 160 6.50 -17.99 -4.95
C TRP A 160 5.52 -17.20 -5.83
N TYR A 161 4.29 -17.66 -5.88
CA TYR A 161 3.18 -17.04 -6.60
C TYR A 161 2.04 -16.84 -5.61
N GLU A 162 1.61 -15.59 -5.43
CA GLU A 162 0.48 -15.20 -4.58
C GLU A 162 -0.86 -15.85 -4.99
N GLU A 163 -1.75 -16.12 -4.02
CA GLU A 163 -2.96 -16.92 -4.25
C GLU A 163 -4.11 -16.26 -5.03
N ASP A 164 -4.33 -14.94 -4.92
CA ASP A 164 -5.50 -14.28 -5.52
C ASP A 164 -5.31 -13.98 -7.01
N CYS A 165 -4.08 -13.66 -7.42
CA CYS A 165 -3.78 -13.21 -8.78
C CYS A 165 -2.68 -14.02 -9.45
N GLU A 166 -1.57 -14.30 -8.76
CA GLU A 166 -0.43 -15.01 -9.37
C GLU A 166 -0.63 -16.53 -9.48
N TYR A 167 -1.51 -17.14 -8.69
CA TYR A 167 -1.85 -18.58 -8.71
C TYR A 167 -2.17 -19.10 -10.11
N HIS A 168 -2.84 -18.27 -10.90
CA HIS A 168 -3.23 -18.62 -12.26
C HIS A 168 -2.02 -18.85 -13.17
N ILE A 169 -0.86 -18.28 -12.88
CA ILE A 169 0.37 -18.50 -13.65
C ILE A 169 0.78 -19.99 -13.58
N PRO A 170 1.16 -20.57 -12.43
CA PRO A 170 1.49 -21.99 -12.36
C PRO A 170 0.33 -22.89 -12.79
N ALA A 171 -0.93 -22.53 -12.49
CA ALA A 171 -2.09 -23.31 -12.91
C ALA A 171 -2.27 -23.37 -14.44
N ARG A 172 -1.89 -22.32 -15.19
CA ARG A 172 -1.89 -22.33 -16.67
C ARG A 172 -0.83 -23.26 -17.27
N TYR A 173 0.34 -23.35 -16.65
CA TYR A 173 1.47 -24.11 -17.19
C TYR A 173 1.52 -25.56 -16.68
N PHE A 174 0.93 -25.85 -15.51
CA PHE A 174 0.81 -27.19 -14.93
C PHE A 174 -0.65 -27.60 -14.64
N PRO A 175 -1.58 -27.45 -15.59
CA PRO A 175 -3.01 -27.58 -15.31
C PRO A 175 -3.42 -29.00 -14.92
N ALA A 176 -2.68 -30.03 -15.33
CA ALA A 176 -2.98 -31.42 -14.98
C ALA A 176 -2.83 -31.65 -13.47
N GLU A 177 -1.74 -31.16 -12.89
CA GLU A 177 -1.47 -31.28 -11.45
C GLU A 177 -2.50 -30.49 -10.63
N PHE A 178 -2.86 -29.29 -11.06
CA PHE A 178 -3.85 -28.47 -10.38
C PHE A 178 -5.27 -29.06 -10.48
N ALA A 179 -5.68 -29.53 -11.67
CA ALA A 179 -6.99 -30.15 -11.88
C ALA A 179 -7.13 -31.50 -11.15
N ALA A 180 -6.04 -32.24 -10.93
CA ALA A 180 -6.07 -33.52 -10.22
C ALA A 180 -6.33 -33.39 -8.69
N GLN A 181 -6.23 -32.18 -8.12
CA GLN A 181 -6.40 -31.98 -6.69
C GLN A 181 -7.78 -32.45 -6.20
N PRO A 182 -7.86 -33.09 -5.01
CA PRO A 182 -9.10 -33.68 -4.51
C PRO A 182 -10.31 -32.73 -4.49
N HIS A 183 -10.10 -31.45 -4.19
CA HIS A 183 -11.16 -30.44 -4.10
C HIS A 183 -11.48 -29.75 -5.44
N LEU A 184 -10.71 -30.01 -6.51
CA LEU A 184 -10.88 -29.38 -7.83
C LEU A 184 -11.26 -30.37 -8.94
N ARG A 185 -10.94 -31.67 -8.78
CA ARG A 185 -11.08 -32.70 -9.83
C ARG A 185 -12.49 -32.90 -10.39
N ASP A 186 -13.52 -32.59 -9.59
CA ASP A 186 -14.93 -32.74 -10.00
C ASP A 186 -15.44 -31.49 -10.73
N HIS A 187 -14.69 -30.39 -10.70
CA HIS A 187 -15.07 -29.08 -11.24
C HIS A 187 -14.19 -28.61 -12.40
N TRP A 188 -12.96 -29.14 -12.49
CA TRP A 188 -11.95 -28.69 -13.44
C TRP A 188 -11.35 -29.85 -14.22
N THR A 189 -11.21 -29.66 -15.53
CA THR A 189 -10.34 -30.48 -16.39
C THR A 189 -9.03 -29.73 -16.60
N GLU A 190 -8.02 -30.42 -17.14
CA GLU A 190 -6.77 -29.76 -17.54
C GLU A 190 -7.05 -28.59 -18.51
N GLU A 191 -7.92 -28.81 -19.50
CA GLU A 191 -8.28 -27.82 -20.51
C GLU A 191 -8.97 -26.61 -19.87
N THR A 192 -10.01 -26.81 -19.07
CA THR A 192 -10.75 -25.68 -18.47
C THR A 192 -9.91 -24.93 -17.45
N MET A 193 -9.02 -25.61 -16.71
CA MET A 193 -8.05 -24.98 -15.81
C MET A 193 -7.08 -24.07 -16.58
N ARG A 194 -6.57 -24.56 -17.72
CA ARG A 194 -5.64 -23.82 -18.59
C ARG A 194 -6.30 -22.57 -19.18
N GLU A 195 -7.55 -22.70 -19.62
CA GLU A 195 -8.34 -21.61 -20.21
C GLU A 195 -8.74 -20.54 -19.20
N ASP A 196 -9.26 -20.93 -18.03
CA ASP A 196 -9.60 -19.98 -16.96
C ASP A 196 -8.35 -19.25 -16.48
N SER A 197 -7.28 -20.00 -16.21
CA SER A 197 -6.02 -19.42 -15.76
C SER A 197 -5.43 -18.45 -16.78
N ASP A 198 -5.53 -18.73 -18.08
CA ASP A 198 -5.16 -17.78 -19.13
C ASP A 198 -5.95 -16.49 -19.07
N ARG A 199 -7.28 -16.60 -19.01
CA ARG A 199 -8.16 -15.45 -18.92
C ARG A 199 -7.81 -14.61 -17.70
N ARG A 200 -7.56 -15.24 -16.55
CA ARG A 200 -7.19 -14.57 -15.30
C ARG A 200 -5.83 -13.89 -15.40
N ILE A 201 -4.84 -14.48 -16.07
CA ILE A 201 -3.57 -13.82 -16.32
C ILE A 201 -3.75 -12.63 -17.25
N ARG A 202 -4.58 -12.73 -18.30
CA ARG A 202 -4.93 -11.60 -19.17
C ARG A 202 -5.59 -10.47 -18.39
N ASP A 203 -6.50 -10.79 -17.48
CA ASP A 203 -7.17 -9.81 -16.63
C ASP A 203 -6.19 -9.17 -15.62
N TRP A 204 -5.42 -9.95 -14.84
CA TRP A 204 -4.55 -9.40 -13.80
C TRP A 204 -3.22 -8.82 -14.31
N TYR A 205 -2.67 -9.40 -15.38
CA TYR A 205 -1.31 -9.13 -15.87
C TYR A 205 -1.25 -8.96 -17.40
N PRO A 206 -2.04 -8.05 -18.00
CA PRO A 206 -2.13 -7.92 -19.44
C PRO A 206 -0.76 -7.64 -20.10
N ASP A 207 0.06 -6.75 -19.54
CA ASP A 207 1.39 -6.43 -20.10
C ASP A 207 2.33 -7.65 -20.08
N LYS A 208 2.34 -8.42 -18.98
CA LYS A 208 3.18 -9.62 -18.86
C LYS A 208 2.70 -10.72 -19.81
N TRP A 209 1.37 -10.86 -19.95
CA TRP A 209 0.78 -11.81 -20.88
C TRP A 209 1.16 -11.48 -22.33
N GLU A 210 1.03 -10.22 -22.75
CA GLU A 210 1.38 -9.79 -24.11
C GLU A 210 2.86 -10.03 -24.41
N LYS A 211 3.74 -9.72 -23.45
CA LYS A 211 5.18 -9.98 -23.57
C LYS A 211 5.50 -11.47 -23.64
N ALA A 212 4.80 -12.31 -22.86
CA ALA A 212 5.00 -13.77 -22.88
C ALA A 212 4.52 -14.40 -24.19
N ASN A 213 3.49 -13.85 -24.83
CA ASN A 213 2.85 -14.41 -26.02
C ASN A 213 3.22 -13.69 -27.32
N GLY A 214 3.95 -12.57 -27.25
CA GLY A 214 4.36 -11.77 -28.41
C GLY A 214 3.20 -11.14 -29.17
N ARG A 215 2.04 -10.95 -28.52
CA ARG A 215 0.81 -10.46 -29.14
C ARG A 215 0.10 -9.50 -28.20
N GLU A 216 -0.35 -8.36 -28.72
CA GLU A 216 -1.19 -7.40 -28.01
C GLU A 216 -2.62 -7.94 -27.80
N LEU A 217 -3.20 -7.65 -26.64
CA LEU A 217 -4.57 -7.99 -26.32
C LEU A 217 -5.51 -7.03 -27.02
N VAL A 218 -6.52 -7.57 -27.71
CA VAL A 218 -7.57 -6.76 -28.34
C VAL A 218 -8.77 -6.60 -27.41
N LYS A 219 -9.65 -5.66 -27.76
CA LYS A 219 -10.86 -5.37 -27.01
C LYS A 219 -11.67 -6.64 -26.72
N GLY A 220 -12.02 -6.89 -25.46
CA GLY A 220 -12.79 -8.03 -24.99
C GLY A 220 -11.97 -9.22 -24.48
N GLU A 221 -10.65 -9.21 -24.67
CA GLU A 221 -9.77 -10.31 -24.23
C GLU A 221 -9.25 -10.16 -22.80
N SER A 222 -9.24 -8.94 -22.26
CA SER A 222 -8.81 -8.63 -20.88
C SER A 222 -9.65 -7.49 -20.34
N MET A 223 -10.24 -7.68 -19.16
CA MET A 223 -11.00 -6.65 -18.47
C MET A 223 -10.16 -5.42 -18.16
N THR A 224 -8.93 -5.63 -17.68
CA THR A 224 -8.01 -4.54 -17.32
C THR A 224 -7.49 -3.82 -18.55
N ARG A 225 -7.18 -4.53 -19.64
CA ARG A 225 -6.79 -3.86 -20.89
C ARG A 225 -7.95 -3.05 -21.46
N ASP A 226 -9.17 -3.60 -21.45
CA ASP A 226 -10.36 -2.87 -21.88
C ASP A 226 -10.57 -1.60 -21.04
N GLU A 227 -10.37 -1.69 -19.72
CA GLU A 227 -10.46 -0.52 -18.82
C GLU A 227 -9.41 0.55 -19.11
N GLN A 228 -8.18 0.15 -19.41
CA GLN A 228 -7.12 1.09 -19.77
C GLN A 228 -7.37 1.76 -21.13
N LEU A 229 -7.83 1.01 -22.12
CA LEU A 229 -8.19 1.55 -23.44
C LEU A 229 -9.34 2.54 -23.30
N TRP A 230 -10.39 2.16 -22.57
CA TRP A 230 -11.53 3.03 -22.30
C TRP A 230 -11.12 4.30 -21.55
N ALA A 231 -10.25 4.19 -20.54
CA ALA A 231 -9.76 5.34 -19.79
C ALA A 231 -8.96 6.31 -20.68
N ARG A 232 -8.17 5.81 -21.64
CA ARG A 232 -7.45 6.64 -22.62
C ARG A 232 -8.40 7.32 -23.60
N GLU A 233 -9.40 6.58 -24.10
CA GLU A 233 -10.43 7.12 -25.00
C GLU A 233 -11.21 8.29 -24.35
N HIS A 234 -11.41 8.22 -23.04
CA HIS A 234 -12.18 9.19 -22.26
C HIS A 234 -11.31 10.11 -21.37
N GLU A 235 -10.02 10.27 -21.68
CA GLU A 235 -9.11 11.13 -20.90
C GLU A 235 -9.60 12.59 -20.83
N ASN A 236 -10.22 13.07 -21.93
CA ASN A 236 -10.75 14.41 -22.06
C ASN A 236 -12.25 14.53 -21.72
N ASP A 237 -12.89 13.43 -21.32
CA ASP A 237 -14.30 13.42 -20.94
C ASP A 237 -14.47 13.43 -19.42
N PHE A 238 -15.62 13.88 -18.94
CA PHE A 238 -15.98 13.74 -17.54
C PHE A 238 -16.43 12.31 -17.27
N VAL A 239 -15.65 11.54 -16.51
CA VAL A 239 -15.97 10.16 -16.14
C VAL A 239 -16.56 10.11 -14.73
N THR A 240 -17.65 9.34 -14.56
CA THR A 240 -18.32 9.18 -13.27
C THR A 240 -17.39 8.64 -12.17
N ARG A 241 -17.53 9.19 -10.96
CA ARG A 241 -16.76 8.83 -9.75
C ARG A 241 -17.66 8.40 -8.60
N TYR A 242 -18.75 9.14 -8.38
CA TYR A 242 -19.76 8.80 -7.39
C TYR A 242 -21.13 9.23 -7.88
N ALA A 243 -22.16 8.66 -7.28
CA ALA A 243 -23.55 9.04 -7.52
C ALA A 243 -24.32 9.11 -6.20
N ARG A 244 -25.25 10.05 -6.12
CA ARG A 244 -26.21 10.22 -5.02
C ARG A 244 -27.56 10.58 -5.61
N THR A 245 -28.64 10.18 -4.95
CA THR A 245 -29.98 10.69 -5.29
C THR A 245 -29.97 12.22 -5.24
N ALA A 246 -30.59 12.87 -6.22
CA ALA A 246 -30.76 14.32 -6.19
C ALA A 246 -31.71 14.69 -5.04
N ALA A 247 -31.46 15.82 -4.39
CA ALA A 247 -32.31 16.32 -3.31
C ALA A 247 -33.62 16.91 -3.86
N THR A 248 -33.59 17.49 -5.06
CA THR A 248 -34.73 18.22 -5.62
C THR A 248 -35.71 17.39 -6.44
N ASP A 249 -35.27 16.28 -7.03
CA ASP A 249 -36.10 15.44 -7.91
C ASP A 249 -35.71 13.96 -7.79
N PRO A 250 -36.62 13.07 -7.37
CA PRO A 250 -36.34 11.64 -7.27
C PRO A 250 -36.07 10.95 -8.62
N ASN A 251 -36.40 11.57 -9.75
CA ASN A 251 -36.09 11.05 -11.09
C ASN A 251 -34.70 11.47 -11.58
N LEU A 252 -33.93 12.21 -10.78
CA LEU A 252 -32.58 12.64 -11.09
C LEU A 252 -31.57 12.03 -10.10
N VAL A 253 -30.39 11.75 -10.63
CA VAL A 253 -29.20 11.34 -9.88
C VAL A 253 -28.16 12.43 -10.03
N ARG A 254 -27.63 12.89 -8.90
CA ARG A 254 -26.47 13.77 -8.87
C ARG A 254 -25.21 12.92 -8.95
N VAL A 255 -24.43 13.13 -10.01
CA VAL A 255 -23.23 12.37 -10.31
C VAL A 255 -22.02 13.29 -10.23
N GLY A 256 -21.05 12.93 -9.40
CA GLY A 256 -19.73 13.56 -9.42
C GLY A 256 -18.86 12.89 -10.48
N ALA A 257 -18.23 13.70 -11.33
CA ALA A 257 -17.38 13.23 -12.41
C ALA A 257 -16.05 13.99 -12.44
N LYS A 258 -15.02 13.30 -12.91
CA LYS A 258 -13.67 13.82 -13.05
C LYS A 258 -13.18 13.65 -14.48
N ARG A 259 -12.52 14.67 -15.01
CA ARG A 259 -11.76 14.60 -16.25
C ARG A 259 -10.29 14.42 -15.92
N GLU A 260 -9.63 13.44 -16.53
CA GLU A 260 -8.24 13.11 -16.18
C GLU A 260 -7.23 14.06 -16.82
N SER A 261 -7.52 14.61 -18.00
CA SER A 261 -6.60 15.48 -18.74
C SER A 261 -6.13 16.73 -17.97
N ASP A 262 -6.99 17.31 -17.13
CA ASP A 262 -6.71 18.52 -16.34
C ASP A 262 -7.08 18.40 -14.86
N GLY A 263 -7.56 17.22 -14.44
CA GLY A 263 -8.00 16.96 -13.07
C GLY A 263 -9.28 17.70 -12.67
N ALA A 264 -10.02 18.30 -13.62
CA ALA A 264 -11.24 19.02 -13.30
C ALA A 264 -12.33 18.09 -12.75
N GLU A 265 -12.97 18.54 -11.67
CA GLU A 265 -14.12 17.86 -11.05
C GLU A 265 -15.39 18.68 -11.25
N ALA A 266 -16.49 18.01 -11.54
CA ALA A 266 -17.80 18.64 -11.70
C ALA A 266 -18.91 17.69 -11.24
N GLU A 267 -20.06 18.26 -10.90
CA GLU A 267 -21.28 17.50 -10.59
C GLU A 267 -22.32 17.75 -11.67
N PHE A 268 -23.07 16.70 -12.03
CA PHE A 268 -24.09 16.73 -13.06
C PHE A 268 -25.39 16.09 -12.58
N LEU A 269 -26.52 16.54 -13.11
CA LEU A 269 -27.82 15.86 -12.98
C LEU A 269 -28.06 14.95 -14.18
N ILE A 270 -28.31 13.67 -13.89
CA ILE A 270 -28.57 12.63 -14.89
C ILE A 270 -29.91 11.96 -14.55
N PRO A 271 -30.80 11.69 -15.54
CA PRO A 271 -32.01 10.92 -15.30
C PRO A 271 -31.72 9.54 -14.69
N VAL A 272 -32.51 9.12 -13.69
CA VAL A 272 -32.34 7.83 -13.01
C VAL A 272 -32.34 6.67 -14.00
N ASP A 273 -33.27 6.65 -14.95
CA ASP A 273 -33.35 5.58 -15.96
C ASP A 273 -32.09 5.51 -16.82
N GLU A 274 -31.50 6.66 -17.18
CA GLU A 274 -30.23 6.70 -17.93
C GLU A 274 -29.06 6.25 -17.08
N TYR A 275 -29.01 6.68 -15.81
CA TYR A 275 -27.96 6.30 -14.88
C TYR A 275 -27.98 4.78 -14.61
N GLU A 276 -29.14 4.21 -14.25
CA GLU A 276 -29.28 2.78 -13.95
C GLU A 276 -29.02 1.91 -15.20
N ALA A 277 -29.46 2.35 -16.39
CA ALA A 277 -29.16 1.64 -17.64
C ALA A 277 -27.65 1.58 -17.97
N ARG A 278 -26.84 2.48 -17.41
CA ARG A 278 -25.38 2.55 -17.66
C ARG A 278 -24.53 2.13 -16.47
N ARG A 279 -25.10 2.08 -15.27
CA ARG A 279 -24.42 1.73 -14.02
C ARG A 279 -23.83 0.32 -14.08
N ASP A 280 -24.57 -0.62 -14.67
CA ASP A 280 -24.13 -2.00 -14.90
C ASP A 280 -23.43 -2.18 -16.26
N GLY A 281 -22.98 -1.06 -16.86
CA GLY A 281 -22.50 -0.98 -18.24
C GLY A 281 -21.32 -1.88 -18.58
N ASP A 282 -21.09 -1.98 -19.90
CA ASP A 282 -20.21 -2.94 -20.58
C ASP A 282 -18.88 -3.27 -19.87
N ARG A 283 -18.41 -4.50 -20.12
CA ARG A 283 -17.08 -4.97 -19.70
C ARG A 283 -16.00 -3.94 -20.03
N GLY A 284 -15.08 -3.72 -19.08
CA GLY A 284 -13.98 -2.77 -19.23
C GLY A 284 -14.30 -1.34 -18.80
N ARG A 285 -15.40 -1.08 -18.10
CA ARG A 285 -15.69 0.27 -17.57
C ARG A 285 -15.76 0.35 -16.05
N ALA A 286 -15.66 -0.77 -15.36
CA ALA A 286 -15.76 -0.87 -13.89
C ALA A 286 -16.97 -0.11 -13.31
N GLY A 287 -18.12 -0.20 -13.99
CA GLY A 287 -19.36 0.49 -13.60
C GLY A 287 -19.37 2.01 -13.81
N ARG A 288 -18.41 2.55 -14.57
CA ARG A 288 -18.30 3.97 -14.90
C ARG A 288 -18.78 4.26 -16.32
N PHE A 289 -19.13 5.51 -16.59
CA PHE A 289 -19.41 5.98 -17.94
C PHE A 289 -18.98 7.44 -18.11
N ALA A 290 -18.85 7.88 -19.36
CA ALA A 290 -18.59 9.27 -19.70
C ALA A 290 -19.91 10.06 -19.64
N VAL A 291 -19.91 11.13 -18.86
CA VAL A 291 -20.98 12.12 -18.78
C VAL A 291 -20.93 12.99 -20.03
N ASP A 292 -22.10 13.30 -20.58
CA ASP A 292 -22.25 14.18 -21.75
C ASP A 292 -22.68 15.58 -21.27
N PRO A 293 -21.79 16.59 -21.25
CA PRO A 293 -22.13 17.93 -20.77
C PRO A 293 -23.20 18.64 -21.62
N SER A 294 -23.47 18.18 -22.85
CA SER A 294 -24.53 18.74 -23.68
C SER A 294 -25.93 18.21 -23.32
N ARG A 295 -26.01 17.08 -22.62
CA ARG A 295 -27.26 16.42 -22.23
C ARG A 295 -27.49 16.43 -20.72
N HIS A 296 -26.42 16.47 -19.94
CA HIS A 296 -26.46 16.39 -18.48
C HIS A 296 -26.20 17.78 -17.90
N ALA A 297 -27.18 18.31 -17.16
CA ALA A 297 -27.08 19.65 -16.59
C ALA A 297 -25.98 19.70 -15.52
N GLN A 298 -24.94 20.50 -15.77
CA GLN A 298 -23.86 20.71 -14.83
C GLN A 298 -24.32 21.60 -13.66
N LEU A 299 -24.05 21.16 -12.42
CA LEU A 299 -24.28 21.99 -11.25
C LEU A 299 -23.27 23.14 -11.22
N PRO A 300 -23.65 24.33 -10.74
CA PRO A 300 -22.70 25.38 -10.39
C PRO A 300 -21.59 24.83 -9.46
N PRO A 301 -20.38 25.40 -9.49
CA PRO A 301 -19.29 24.96 -8.64
C PRO A 301 -19.70 25.00 -7.16
N LYS A 302 -19.21 24.03 -6.38
CA LYS A 302 -19.46 24.02 -4.94
C LYS A 302 -18.86 25.29 -4.33
N PRO A 303 -19.59 26.01 -3.45
CA PRO A 303 -18.99 27.12 -2.72
C PRO A 303 -17.79 26.60 -1.92
N ALA A 304 -16.73 27.40 -1.85
CA ALA A 304 -15.57 27.05 -1.06
C ALA A 304 -16.01 26.76 0.39
N PRO A 305 -15.55 25.67 1.02
CA PRO A 305 -15.91 25.40 2.39
C PRO A 305 -15.43 26.56 3.26
N VAL A 306 -16.30 27.07 4.13
CA VAL A 306 -15.90 28.05 5.13
C VAL A 306 -15.03 27.32 6.15
N THR A 307 -13.73 27.54 6.08
CA THR A 307 -12.77 26.98 7.03
C THR A 307 -12.48 27.98 8.13
N MET A 308 -11.95 27.49 9.25
CA MET A 308 -11.30 28.39 10.19
C MET A 308 -10.15 29.11 9.47
N PRO A 309 -10.00 30.42 9.64
CA PRO A 309 -8.83 31.11 9.13
C PRO A 309 -7.61 30.46 9.80
N GLU A 310 -6.69 29.95 9.00
CA GLU A 310 -5.39 29.53 9.50
C GLU A 310 -4.69 30.79 10.02
N GLU A 311 -4.28 30.77 11.29
CA GLU A 311 -3.45 31.85 11.81
C GLU A 311 -2.12 31.84 11.04
N PRO A 312 -1.69 32.97 10.45
CA PRO A 312 -0.45 33.01 9.70
C PRO A 312 0.69 32.57 10.60
N LYS A 313 1.46 31.56 10.18
CA LYS A 313 2.65 31.16 10.92
C LYS A 313 3.73 32.21 10.68
N GLU A 314 4.02 32.99 11.71
CA GLU A 314 5.10 33.98 11.67
C GLU A 314 6.46 33.30 11.75
N VAL A 315 7.37 33.66 10.84
CA VAL A 315 8.76 33.21 10.91
C VAL A 315 9.47 33.97 12.02
N ARG A 316 10.12 33.23 12.93
CA ARG A 316 10.85 33.76 14.09
C ARG A 316 12.32 33.39 13.98
N THR A 317 13.17 34.38 14.21
CA THR A 317 14.62 34.20 14.33
C THR A 317 15.03 34.44 15.77
N ALA A 318 16.01 33.70 16.27
CA ALA A 318 16.61 33.97 17.58
C ALA A 318 18.13 33.95 17.44
N THR A 319 18.80 35.00 17.91
CA THR A 319 20.26 34.99 18.06
C THR A 319 20.61 34.09 19.23
N LEU A 320 21.18 32.92 18.95
CA LEU A 320 21.56 31.99 20.00
C LEU A 320 22.95 32.38 20.54
N PRO A 321 23.20 32.24 21.85
CA PRO A 321 24.49 32.57 22.46
C PRO A 321 25.61 31.72 21.87
N ASP A 322 26.84 32.26 21.86
CA ASP A 322 28.01 31.48 21.48
C ASP A 322 28.32 30.37 22.52
N ILE A 323 29.33 29.54 22.26
CA ILE A 323 29.65 28.41 23.16
C ILE A 323 30.03 28.87 24.58
N TYR A 324 30.62 30.05 24.73
CA TYR A 324 31.09 30.58 26.01
C TYR A 324 29.94 31.22 26.79
N GLU A 325 29.08 31.96 26.11
CA GLU A 325 27.84 32.49 26.68
C GLU A 325 26.88 31.37 27.07
N PHE A 326 26.77 30.34 26.23
CA PHE A 326 25.90 29.19 26.47
C PHE A 326 26.33 28.35 27.67
N GLN A 327 27.62 28.31 28.01
CA GLN A 327 28.10 27.66 29.24
C GLN A 327 27.48 28.28 30.50
N ASN A 328 27.18 29.58 30.48
CA ASN A 328 26.56 30.31 31.58
C ASN A 328 25.03 30.24 31.58
N ALA A 329 24.41 29.57 30.60
CA ALA A 329 22.98 29.39 30.57
C ALA A 329 22.50 28.65 31.85
N PRO A 330 21.33 29.02 32.42
CA PRO A 330 20.78 28.44 33.64
C PRO A 330 20.21 27.02 33.39
N LEU A 331 21.06 26.14 32.88
CA LEU A 331 20.78 24.75 32.52
C LEU A 331 21.65 23.82 33.36
N THR A 332 21.11 22.63 33.65
CA THR A 332 21.91 21.56 34.23
C THR A 332 22.96 21.08 33.21
N PRO A 333 24.10 20.50 33.66
CA PRO A 333 25.13 20.00 32.74
C PRO A 333 24.58 19.06 31.64
N ALA A 334 23.71 18.12 32.01
CA ALA A 334 23.10 17.18 31.06
C ALA A 334 22.11 17.86 30.08
N ALA A 335 21.40 18.90 30.52
CA ALA A 335 20.54 19.67 29.62
C ALA A 335 21.39 20.48 28.63
N ARG A 336 22.47 21.10 29.10
CA ARG A 336 23.40 21.88 28.26
C ARG A 336 24.00 21.03 27.14
N GLU A 337 24.47 19.83 27.46
CA GLU A 337 25.03 18.89 26.47
C GLU A 337 24.00 18.52 25.39
N ARG A 338 22.76 18.19 25.79
CA ARG A 338 21.69 17.84 24.84
C ARG A 338 21.30 19.00 23.93
N VAL A 339 21.17 20.20 24.49
CA VAL A 339 20.84 21.41 23.73
C VAL A 339 21.94 21.69 22.71
N TRP A 340 23.20 21.67 23.15
CA TRP A 340 24.33 21.90 22.25
C TRP A 340 24.42 20.85 21.15
N GLY A 341 24.19 19.58 21.48
CA GLY A 341 24.14 18.47 20.52
C GLY A 341 23.03 18.62 19.48
N ASP A 342 21.82 19.01 19.90
CA ASP A 342 20.70 19.24 18.98
C ASP A 342 20.96 20.45 18.08
N LEU A 343 21.44 21.57 18.64
CA LEU A 343 21.76 22.79 17.88
C LEU A 343 22.87 22.58 16.86
N GLY A 344 23.87 21.77 17.19
CA GLY A 344 24.98 21.41 16.31
C GLY A 344 24.64 20.34 15.27
N LYS A 345 23.45 19.72 15.34
CA LYS A 345 23.04 18.68 14.40
C LYS A 345 22.88 19.26 13.00
N ARG A 346 23.52 18.61 12.01
CA ARG A 346 23.48 19.02 10.60
C ARG A 346 22.33 18.37 9.85
N TRP A 347 21.68 19.16 9.01
CA TRP A 347 20.54 18.75 8.18
C TRP A 347 20.83 19.10 6.73
N ARG A 348 20.49 18.20 5.81
CA ARG A 348 20.51 18.46 4.38
C ARG A 348 19.13 18.94 3.97
N LEU A 349 19.05 20.17 3.49
CA LEU A 349 17.82 20.79 3.01
C LEU A 349 17.50 20.35 1.57
N GLN A 350 16.25 20.53 1.14
CA GLN A 350 15.82 20.18 -0.23
C GLN A 350 16.55 21.00 -1.30
N ASP A 351 17.02 22.20 -0.97
CA ASP A 351 17.81 23.08 -1.84
C ASP A 351 19.30 22.67 -1.94
N GLY A 352 19.72 21.61 -1.25
CA GLY A 352 21.08 21.08 -1.26
C GLY A 352 22.02 21.65 -0.20
N ARG A 353 21.63 22.69 0.55
CA ARG A 353 22.43 23.25 1.65
C ARG A 353 22.55 22.23 2.80
N VAL A 354 23.66 22.29 3.54
CA VAL A 354 23.86 21.54 4.78
C VAL A 354 24.09 22.53 5.92
N LEU A 355 23.08 22.73 6.74
CA LEU A 355 23.07 23.70 7.83
C LEU A 355 22.93 22.99 9.18
N THR A 356 23.50 23.58 10.23
CA THR A 356 23.17 23.16 11.60
C THR A 356 21.78 23.64 11.98
N LEU A 357 21.16 23.04 13.01
CA LEU A 357 19.88 23.54 13.52
C LEU A 357 19.99 24.99 14.00
N ARG A 358 21.13 25.36 14.59
CA ARG A 358 21.43 26.76 14.92
C ARG A 358 21.40 27.66 13.68
N ASP A 359 22.12 27.28 12.64
CA ASP A 359 22.17 28.08 11.39
C ASP A 359 20.77 28.25 10.80
N MET A 360 19.94 27.20 10.80
CA MET A 360 18.56 27.28 10.32
C MET A 360 17.71 28.25 11.17
N ILE A 361 17.87 28.25 12.49
CA ILE A 361 17.16 29.18 13.39
C ILE A 361 17.60 30.63 13.20
N GLU A 362 18.90 30.87 13.03
CA GLU A 362 19.48 32.21 12.93
C GLU A 362 19.32 32.81 11.51
N GLN A 363 19.46 32.00 10.46
CA GLN A 363 19.47 32.46 9.06
C GLN A 363 18.09 32.40 8.40
N ASP A 364 17.47 31.21 8.40
CA ASP A 364 16.21 30.96 7.67
C ASP A 364 14.97 31.23 8.57
N GLY A 365 15.16 31.20 9.89
CA GLY A 365 14.10 31.31 10.87
C GLY A 365 13.23 30.05 11.00
N VAL A 366 12.38 30.04 12.02
CA VAL A 366 11.51 28.91 12.36
C VAL A 366 10.12 29.42 12.71
N TYR A 367 9.08 28.64 12.44
CA TYR A 367 7.72 28.99 12.86
C TYR A 367 7.55 28.89 14.39
N GLY A 368 8.28 27.96 14.99
CA GLY A 368 8.35 27.81 16.43
C GLY A 368 8.83 26.42 16.83
N VAL A 369 8.55 26.06 18.07
CA VAL A 369 8.72 24.68 18.53
C VAL A 369 7.36 23.98 18.56
N THR A 370 7.36 22.66 18.44
CA THR A 370 6.15 21.85 18.51
C THR A 370 6.47 20.50 19.13
N GLY A 371 5.44 19.69 19.38
CA GLY A 371 5.60 18.36 19.91
C GLY A 371 4.32 17.53 19.82
N TYR A 372 4.47 16.25 19.56
CA TYR A 372 3.37 15.31 19.44
C TYR A 372 3.55 14.16 20.43
N GLU A 373 2.44 13.54 20.78
CA GLU A 373 2.42 12.35 21.59
C GLU A 373 2.71 11.12 20.71
N ASP A 374 3.59 10.24 21.19
CA ASP A 374 3.97 8.98 20.55
C ASP A 374 4.24 7.91 21.62
N ASN A 375 3.40 6.87 21.64
CA ASN A 375 3.55 5.69 22.50
C ASN A 375 3.65 6.00 24.01
N GLY A 376 2.85 6.94 24.47
CA GLY A 376 2.77 7.46 25.83
C GLY A 376 3.91 8.41 26.20
N ARG A 377 4.56 9.05 25.23
CA ARG A 377 5.68 9.96 25.44
C ARG A 377 5.59 11.16 24.51
N MET A 378 5.99 12.33 25.00
CA MET A 378 6.16 13.50 24.14
C MET A 378 7.42 13.39 23.29
N LYS A 379 7.27 13.64 21.99
CA LYS A 379 8.34 13.96 21.05
C LYS A 379 8.31 15.46 20.80
N TYR A 380 9.49 16.06 20.64
CA TYR A 380 9.64 17.49 20.44
C TYR A 380 10.34 17.77 19.12
N SER A 381 10.00 18.87 18.47
CA SER A 381 10.56 19.26 17.19
C SER A 381 10.58 20.78 17.05
N VAL A 382 11.45 21.26 16.16
CA VAL A 382 11.44 22.65 15.69
C VAL A 382 10.79 22.66 14.31
N GLU A 383 9.86 23.59 14.10
CA GLU A 383 9.13 23.73 12.85
C GLU A 383 9.87 24.72 11.93
N LEU A 384 10.46 24.20 10.86
CA LEU A 384 11.37 24.96 9.99
C LEU A 384 10.57 25.84 9.02
N SER A 385 11.03 27.07 8.76
CA SER A 385 10.43 27.96 7.76
C SER A 385 10.55 27.41 6.34
N THR A 386 11.60 26.64 6.07
CA THR A 386 11.85 25.94 4.80
C THR A 386 10.96 24.70 4.61
N GLY A 387 10.09 24.40 5.56
CA GLY A 387 9.27 23.19 5.59
C GLY A 387 9.93 22.03 6.32
N GLY A 388 9.12 21.25 7.04
CA GLY A 388 9.54 20.06 7.79
C GLY A 388 9.75 20.30 9.29
N LEU A 389 10.08 19.20 9.98
CA LEU A 389 10.28 19.15 11.43
C LEU A 389 11.67 18.64 11.78
N ALA A 390 12.43 19.42 12.54
CA ALA A 390 13.70 18.98 13.11
C ALA A 390 13.47 18.40 14.51
N THR A 391 13.57 17.08 14.67
CA THR A 391 13.42 16.43 15.99
C THR A 391 14.48 16.89 16.96
N VAL A 392 14.06 17.28 18.17
CA VAL A 392 14.93 17.75 19.25
C VAL A 392 14.54 17.11 20.59
N THR A 393 15.43 17.24 21.56
CA THR A 393 15.18 16.85 22.94
C THR A 393 14.26 17.86 23.64
N LYS A 394 13.62 17.42 24.75
CA LYS A 394 12.83 18.31 25.60
C LYS A 394 13.66 19.50 26.12
N ALA A 395 14.94 19.29 26.40
CA ALA A 395 15.82 20.35 26.90
C ALA A 395 15.95 21.48 25.87
N THR A 396 16.13 21.13 24.59
CA THR A 396 16.19 22.09 23.47
C THR A 396 14.85 22.77 23.26
N TYR A 397 13.76 22.01 23.30
CA TYR A 397 12.40 22.56 23.22
C TYR A 397 12.10 23.59 24.32
N ASP A 398 12.46 23.31 25.58
CA ASP A 398 12.27 24.23 26.70
C ASP A 398 13.21 25.44 26.57
N TYR A 399 14.46 25.21 26.16
CA TYR A 399 15.45 26.28 25.97
C TYR A 399 15.05 27.25 24.86
N LEU A 400 14.63 26.78 23.69
CA LEU A 400 14.24 27.65 22.58
C LEU A 400 13.03 28.54 22.94
N GLN A 401 12.11 28.06 23.78
CA GLN A 401 11.04 28.90 24.31
C GLN A 401 11.54 30.06 25.17
N THR A 402 12.63 29.88 25.94
CA THR A 402 13.24 31.01 26.68
C THR A 402 13.94 32.01 25.76
N GLN A 403 14.26 31.61 24.53
CA GLN A 403 14.81 32.47 23.49
C GLN A 403 13.73 33.13 22.62
N GLY A 404 12.44 33.04 23.01
CA GLY A 404 11.33 33.67 22.29
C GLY A 404 10.73 32.82 21.16
N ILE A 405 11.21 31.59 20.96
CA ILE A 405 10.64 30.66 19.97
C ILE A 405 9.52 29.86 20.64
N ALA A 406 8.28 30.39 20.56
CA ALA A 406 7.15 29.79 21.28
C ALA A 406 6.67 28.46 20.67
N ASP A 407 5.96 27.69 21.50
CA ASP A 407 5.21 26.50 21.09
C ASP A 407 4.06 26.87 20.14
N THR A 408 4.06 26.33 18.92
CA THR A 408 3.04 26.63 17.89
C THR A 408 1.74 25.86 18.10
N ARG A 409 1.69 24.93 19.06
CA ARG A 409 0.50 24.12 19.30
C ARG A 409 -0.61 24.94 19.95
N PRO A 410 -1.84 24.86 19.42
CA PRO A 410 -3.02 25.43 20.07
C PRO A 410 -3.20 24.87 21.49
N ALA A 411 -3.77 25.69 22.38
CA ALA A 411 -3.94 25.32 23.79
C ALA A 411 -4.68 23.99 24.01
N HIS A 412 -5.70 23.70 23.20
CA HIS A 412 -6.46 22.45 23.28
C HIS A 412 -5.63 21.23 22.87
N ILE A 413 -4.73 21.37 21.89
CA ILE A 413 -3.80 20.30 21.49
C ILE A 413 -2.79 20.02 22.59
N ARG A 414 -2.23 21.07 23.22
CA ARG A 414 -1.29 20.91 24.34
C ARG A 414 -1.95 20.17 25.51
N ALA A 415 -3.14 20.60 25.91
CA ALA A 415 -3.89 19.96 26.99
C ALA A 415 -4.24 18.50 26.66
N SER A 416 -4.61 18.21 25.40
CA SER A 416 -4.88 16.85 24.94
C SER A 416 -3.64 15.95 25.03
N HIS A 417 -2.49 16.42 24.55
CA HIS A 417 -1.23 15.67 24.65
C HIS A 417 -0.81 15.41 26.11
N ASP A 418 -0.96 16.41 27.00
CA ASP A 418 -0.66 16.24 28.42
C ASP A 418 -1.54 15.14 29.05
N TYR A 419 -2.84 15.14 28.74
CA TYR A 419 -3.76 14.08 29.15
C TYR A 419 -3.36 12.70 28.57
N GLN A 420 -3.06 12.61 27.28
CA GLN A 420 -2.67 11.35 26.64
C GLN A 420 -1.42 10.74 27.27
N VAL A 421 -0.40 11.56 27.56
CA VAL A 421 0.82 11.11 28.25
C VAL A 421 0.51 10.61 29.65
N ALA A 422 -0.34 11.31 30.41
CA ALA A 422 -0.75 10.88 31.75
C ALA A 422 -1.58 9.59 31.71
N SER A 423 -2.52 9.48 30.77
CA SER A 423 -3.34 8.29 30.54
C SER A 423 -2.49 7.08 30.15
N ALA A 424 -1.50 7.26 29.27
CA ALA A 424 -0.59 6.20 28.88
C ALA A 424 0.32 5.74 30.03
N LYS A 425 0.73 6.64 30.93
CA LYS A 425 1.45 6.25 32.16
C LYS A 425 0.57 5.41 33.08
N LEU A 426 -0.69 5.82 33.29
CA LEU A 426 -1.64 5.03 34.05
C LEU A 426 -1.84 3.65 33.41
N PHE A 427 -2.06 3.59 32.11
CA PHE A 427 -2.22 2.34 31.37
C PHE A 427 -0.99 1.43 31.49
N LYS A 428 0.23 1.98 31.46
CA LYS A 428 1.46 1.19 31.67
C LYS A 428 1.60 0.66 33.08
N GLU A 429 1.12 1.37 34.09
CA GLU A 429 1.12 0.85 35.48
C GLU A 429 0.04 -0.21 35.65
N THR A 430 -1.15 -0.03 35.08
CA THR A 430 -2.32 -0.89 35.35
C THR A 430 -2.57 -1.99 34.33
N GLU A 431 -1.98 -1.92 33.14
CA GLU A 431 -2.30 -2.73 31.96
C GLU A 431 -3.81 -2.70 31.62
N GLY A 432 -4.50 -1.62 31.99
CA GLY A 432 -5.96 -1.49 31.85
C GLY A 432 -6.79 -2.13 32.96
N GLY A 433 -6.16 -2.75 33.97
CA GLY A 433 -6.83 -3.37 35.11
C GLY A 433 -7.36 -2.37 36.16
N ASP A 434 -8.35 -2.82 36.94
CA ASP A 434 -8.88 -2.03 38.07
C ASP A 434 -7.94 -2.10 39.29
N HIS A 435 -7.08 -1.09 39.40
CA HIS A 435 -6.11 -0.96 40.49
C HIS A 435 -6.73 -0.85 41.89
N ARG A 436 -8.04 -0.55 42.00
CA ARG A 436 -8.73 -0.46 43.29
C ARG A 436 -8.80 -1.80 44.01
N LEU A 437 -8.77 -2.90 43.26
CA LEU A 437 -8.84 -4.29 43.74
C LEU A 437 -7.46 -4.88 44.09
N TRP A 438 -6.38 -4.15 43.85
CA TRP A 438 -5.02 -4.65 44.09
C TRP A 438 -4.72 -4.82 45.57
N ARG A 439 -4.05 -5.93 45.91
CA ARG A 439 -3.65 -6.27 47.28
C ARG A 439 -2.34 -5.58 47.70
N ASP A 440 -1.48 -5.21 46.76
CA ASP A 440 -0.24 -4.48 47.07
C ASP A 440 -0.55 -2.98 47.31
N PRO A 441 -0.39 -2.48 48.55
CA PRO A 441 -0.70 -1.10 48.88
C PRO A 441 0.21 -0.09 48.17
N LYS A 442 1.46 -0.45 47.83
CA LYS A 442 2.38 0.45 47.13
C LYS A 442 2.00 0.58 45.66
N ALA A 443 1.74 -0.53 44.98
CA ALA A 443 1.27 -0.52 43.60
C ALA A 443 -0.07 0.22 43.48
N LYS A 444 -1.00 -0.03 44.41
CA LYS A 444 -2.28 0.69 44.48
C LYS A 444 -2.10 2.20 44.64
N ALA A 445 -1.28 2.66 45.60
CA ALA A 445 -1.04 4.08 45.81
C ALA A 445 -0.37 4.77 44.60
N ARG A 446 0.52 4.08 43.88
CA ARG A 446 1.11 4.59 42.63
C ARG A 446 0.07 4.76 41.54
N ALA A 447 -0.76 3.74 41.32
CA ALA A 447 -1.83 3.78 40.32
C ALA A 447 -2.88 4.85 40.65
N GLU A 448 -3.27 5.00 41.92
CA GLU A 448 -4.18 6.06 42.37
C GLU A 448 -3.64 7.47 42.07
N LYS A 449 -2.34 7.70 42.30
CA LYS A 449 -1.69 8.97 41.95
C LYS A 449 -1.70 9.24 40.44
N LEU A 450 -1.41 8.22 39.63
CA LEU A 450 -1.46 8.34 38.16
C LEU A 450 -2.89 8.58 37.66
N SER A 451 -3.87 7.91 38.27
CA SER A 451 -5.29 8.08 37.94
C SER A 451 -5.76 9.49 38.25
N ALA A 452 -5.45 10.02 39.43
CA ALA A 452 -5.81 11.38 39.82
C ALA A 452 -5.22 12.43 38.88
N GLU A 453 -3.96 12.27 38.46
CA GLU A 453 -3.33 13.18 37.50
C GLU A 453 -3.95 13.07 36.10
N ALA A 454 -4.22 11.86 35.62
CA ALA A 454 -4.89 11.65 34.33
C ALA A 454 -6.30 12.24 34.32
N GLU A 455 -7.08 12.07 35.40
CA GLU A 455 -8.41 12.65 35.56
C GLU A 455 -8.36 14.18 35.58
N ARG A 456 -7.42 14.77 36.33
CA ARG A 456 -7.22 16.22 36.35
C ARG A 456 -6.91 16.77 34.96
N LEU A 457 -5.96 16.16 34.24
CA LEU A 457 -5.56 16.61 32.90
C LEU A 457 -6.67 16.38 31.88
N LYS A 458 -7.48 15.33 32.04
CA LYS A 458 -8.68 15.10 31.22
C LYS A 458 -9.65 16.27 31.31
N VAL A 459 -9.96 16.74 32.51
CA VAL A 459 -10.87 17.89 32.71
C VAL A 459 -10.34 19.14 32.00
N ILE A 460 -9.03 19.40 32.08
CA ILE A 460 -8.40 20.53 31.40
C ILE A 460 -8.46 20.36 29.87
N ALA A 461 -8.17 19.16 29.37
CA ALA A 461 -8.23 18.85 27.93
C ALA A 461 -9.65 19.00 27.38
N ASP A 462 -10.66 18.45 28.07
CA ASP A 462 -12.06 18.52 27.68
C ASP A 462 -12.55 19.98 27.68
N ALA A 463 -12.19 20.78 28.68
CA ALA A 463 -12.54 22.20 28.73
C ALA A 463 -11.89 23.01 27.59
N ALA A 464 -10.61 22.76 27.29
CA ALA A 464 -9.90 23.43 26.21
C ALA A 464 -10.44 23.02 24.82
N TRP A 465 -10.76 21.74 24.64
CA TRP A 465 -11.39 21.22 23.43
C TRP A 465 -12.77 21.84 23.22
N LYS A 466 -13.58 21.93 24.29
CA LYS A 466 -14.89 22.58 24.24
C LYS A 466 -14.75 24.05 23.83
N ALA A 467 -13.85 24.81 24.45
CA ALA A 467 -13.64 26.22 24.11
C ALA A 467 -13.19 26.41 22.64
N HIS A 468 -12.35 25.50 22.12
CA HIS A 468 -11.97 25.50 20.70
C HIS A 468 -13.17 25.25 19.78
N ASN A 469 -14.00 24.24 20.09
CA ASN A 469 -15.20 23.94 19.31
C ASN A 469 -16.23 25.05 19.39
N ASP A 470 -16.45 25.65 20.57
CA ASP A 470 -17.38 26.77 20.72
C ASP A 470 -16.94 27.96 19.85
N ARG A 471 -15.63 28.28 19.81
CA ARG A 471 -15.07 29.33 18.92
C ARG A 471 -15.22 28.97 17.45
N ARG A 472 -14.98 27.71 17.10
CA ARG A 472 -15.13 27.22 15.73
C ARG A 472 -16.59 27.34 15.29
N ASP A 473 -17.51 26.80 16.08
CA ASP A 473 -18.94 26.76 15.77
C ASP A 473 -19.53 28.18 15.73
N ALA A 474 -19.01 29.13 16.53
CA ALA A 474 -19.37 30.54 16.42
C ALA A 474 -18.91 31.19 15.11
N LEU A 475 -17.81 30.73 14.50
CA LEU A 475 -17.25 31.32 13.29
C LEU A 475 -17.81 30.68 12.02
N ILE A 476 -17.83 29.35 11.96
CA ILE A 476 -18.18 28.59 10.75
C ILE A 476 -19.52 27.85 10.87
N GLY A 477 -20.25 28.03 11.97
CA GLY A 477 -21.49 27.33 12.28
C GLY A 477 -21.25 25.96 12.93
N SER A 478 -22.24 25.49 13.70
CA SER A 478 -22.24 24.12 14.25
C SER A 478 -22.23 23.09 13.11
N LEU A 479 -21.85 21.86 13.42
CA LEU A 479 -21.91 20.76 12.44
C LEU A 479 -23.31 20.60 11.83
N GLU A 480 -24.35 20.69 12.64
CA GLU A 480 -25.75 20.62 12.19
C GLU A 480 -26.12 21.80 11.28
N ALA A 481 -25.75 23.03 11.65
CA ALA A 481 -26.01 24.21 10.84
C ALA A 481 -25.26 24.15 9.49
N ARG A 482 -24.03 23.61 9.49
CA ARG A 482 -23.23 23.41 8.29
C ARG A 482 -23.82 22.32 7.39
N ALA A 483 -24.27 21.21 7.97
CA ALA A 483 -24.95 20.15 7.24
C ALA A 483 -26.24 20.66 6.59
N ALA A 484 -27.06 21.41 7.34
CA ALA A 484 -28.29 22.03 6.83
C ALA A 484 -28.00 23.08 5.74
N ALA A 485 -26.94 23.88 5.89
CA ALA A 485 -26.52 24.84 4.88
C ALA A 485 -25.98 24.15 3.62
N GLU A 486 -25.27 23.04 3.76
CA GLU A 486 -24.78 22.22 2.65
C GLU A 486 -25.95 21.58 1.90
N GLU A 487 -26.93 20.98 2.60
CA GLU A 487 -28.14 20.42 2.00
C GLU A 487 -28.91 21.49 1.22
N LYS A 488 -29.15 22.66 1.82
CA LYS A 488 -29.79 23.79 1.13
C LYS A 488 -28.99 24.26 -0.08
N SER A 489 -27.66 24.35 0.04
CA SER A 489 -26.78 24.74 -1.08
C SER A 489 -26.83 23.72 -2.21
N ILE A 490 -26.93 22.42 -1.89
CA ILE A 490 -27.10 21.36 -2.87
C ILE A 490 -28.42 21.56 -3.61
N GLU A 491 -29.54 21.73 -2.91
CA GLU A 491 -30.84 21.95 -3.54
C GLU A 491 -30.85 23.19 -4.45
N GLU A 492 -30.24 24.30 -4.00
CA GLU A 492 -30.13 25.52 -4.79
C GLU A 492 -29.31 25.31 -6.07
N ARG A 493 -28.19 24.57 -5.98
CA ARG A 493 -27.34 24.22 -7.13
C ARG A 493 -28.06 23.29 -8.10
N GLU A 494 -28.78 22.30 -7.61
CA GLU A 494 -29.59 21.39 -8.42
C GLU A 494 -30.70 22.14 -9.16
N ARG A 495 -31.45 23.01 -8.46
CA ARG A 495 -32.47 23.87 -9.10
C ARG A 495 -31.88 24.80 -10.15
N ALA A 496 -30.73 25.40 -9.87
CA ALA A 496 -30.05 26.28 -10.83
C ALA A 496 -29.61 25.53 -12.09
N ALA A 497 -29.13 24.29 -11.95
CA ALA A 497 -28.75 23.44 -13.08
C ALA A 497 -29.95 23.10 -13.98
N VAL A 498 -31.10 22.76 -13.38
CA VAL A 498 -32.33 22.47 -14.14
C VAL A 498 -32.84 23.70 -14.88
N VAL A 499 -32.84 24.87 -14.24
CA VAL A 499 -33.33 26.12 -14.87
C VAL A 499 -32.38 26.60 -15.98
N GLY A 500 -31.07 26.48 -15.79
CA GLY A 500 -30.06 26.86 -16.79
C GLY A 500 -30.03 25.94 -18.02
N GLY A 501 -30.43 24.68 -17.87
CA GLY A 501 -30.53 23.71 -18.97
C GLY A 501 -31.70 23.92 -19.94
N VAL A 502 -32.67 24.78 -19.60
CA VAL A 502 -33.84 25.09 -20.46
C VAL A 502 -33.52 26.20 -21.48
N THR A 503 -32.33 26.79 -21.45
CA THR A 503 -31.92 27.92 -22.31
C THR A 503 -30.72 27.63 -23.22
N ALA A 504 -30.43 26.36 -23.55
CA ALA A 504 -29.39 25.98 -24.51
C ALA A 504 -29.99 25.41 -25.80
#